data_AF-A0A5J5A4R0-F1
#
_entry.id   AF-A0A5J5A4R0-F1
#
_cell.length_a   1.000
_cell.length_b   1.000
_cell.length_c   1.000
_cell.angle_alpha   90.00
_cell.angle_beta   90.00
_cell.angle_gamma   90.00
#
_symmetry.space_group_name_H-M   'P 1'
#
loop_
_entity.id
_entity.type
_entity.pdbx_description
1 polymer ?
#
loop_
_entity_poly.entity_id
_entity_poly.type
_entity_poly.pdbx_seq_one_letter_code
_entity_poly.pdbx_strand_id
1 'polypeptide(L)'
;MSLDAIEAELQEKFGVEAERMQLYRARRKALDEIEGSYGKSYSMLRMYANEIRKSNPGSVAVIECDRMHPNVDPTFKRMFIAFKGLVKGFKLGCRPLIGIDGCRLKGPYGGVLLSVVALDRNNGLLPVAFVVVESEGRESWAFFLNNLSTIIGSYASNRLWAFMSDKEWEISAIPCKNATAAIAYKRGNFEDYYDVAFMKETYLATHSGMIHLIVDEKMWTAIDGDLIQPPPLRRLPGSSVSESCIWISLQINGGIDCCSSVCSEHYLPCLESGSL
;
A
#
# COMPACT_ATOMS: atom_id res chain seq x y z
N MET A 1 8.03 1.12 21.97
CA MET A 1 8.01 1.17 23.45
C MET A 1 6.80 2.00 23.87
N SER A 2 5.87 1.45 24.67
CA SER A 2 4.66 2.17 25.12
C SER A 2 5.02 3.27 26.14
N LEU A 3 4.13 4.26 26.34
CA LEU A 3 4.37 5.31 27.34
C LEU A 3 4.48 4.72 28.75
N ASP A 4 3.68 3.70 29.06
CA ASP A 4 3.68 3.05 30.37
C ASP A 4 5.01 2.30 30.61
N ALA A 5 5.62 1.76 29.55
CA ALA A 5 6.95 1.15 29.64
C ALA A 5 8.05 2.21 29.87
N ILE A 6 7.95 3.38 29.23
CA ILE A 6 8.89 4.49 29.45
C ILE A 6 8.78 5.02 30.88
N GLU A 7 7.56 5.13 31.40
CA GLU A 7 7.28 5.57 32.78
C GLU A 7 7.90 4.60 33.80
N ALA A 8 7.66 3.30 33.64
CA ALA A 8 8.22 2.28 34.51
C ALA A 8 9.76 2.29 34.51
N GLU A 9 10.38 2.42 33.34
CA GLU A 9 11.83 2.44 33.21
C GLU A 9 12.47 3.70 33.82
N LEU A 10 11.82 4.87 33.69
CA LEU A 10 12.27 6.11 34.33
C LEU A 10 12.20 6.02 35.86
N GLN A 11 11.14 5.43 36.38
CA GLN A 11 10.98 5.25 37.82
C GLN A 11 11.98 4.24 38.38
N GLU A 12 12.19 3.11 37.70
CA GLU A 12 13.13 2.07 38.14
C GLU A 12 14.58 2.54 38.12
N LYS A 13 15.01 3.19 37.04
CA LYS A 13 16.42 3.55 36.84
C LYS A 13 16.82 4.86 37.50
N PHE A 14 15.90 5.82 37.56
CA PHE A 14 16.22 7.19 37.96
C PHE A 14 15.34 7.73 39.09
N GLY A 15 14.27 7.01 39.49
CA GLY A 15 13.34 7.48 40.52
C GLY A 15 12.59 8.76 40.16
N VAL A 16 12.42 9.02 38.85
CA VAL A 16 11.79 10.23 38.33
C VAL A 16 10.37 9.94 37.87
N GLU A 17 9.41 10.60 38.48
CA GLU A 17 8.03 10.67 37.98
C GLU A 17 7.90 11.79 36.94
N ALA A 18 7.26 11.48 35.81
CA ALA A 18 7.02 12.44 34.74
C ALA A 18 5.56 12.39 34.28
N GLU A 19 5.01 13.55 33.93
CA GLU A 19 3.64 13.62 33.43
C GLU A 19 3.54 12.89 32.08
N ARG A 20 2.41 12.21 31.83
CA ARG A 20 2.17 11.48 30.57
C ARG A 20 2.42 12.32 29.31
N MET A 21 2.13 13.63 29.36
CA MET A 21 2.43 14.56 28.27
C MET A 21 3.92 14.86 28.10
N GLN A 22 4.72 14.87 29.17
CA GLN A 22 6.16 14.99 29.10
C GLN A 22 6.77 13.73 28.46
N LEU A 23 6.31 12.54 28.88
CA LEU A 23 6.72 11.26 28.29
C LEU A 23 6.40 11.19 26.80
N TYR A 24 5.19 11.61 26.41
CA TYR A 24 4.78 11.69 25.01
C TYR A 24 5.69 12.63 24.20
N ARG A 25 5.99 13.82 24.72
CA ARG A 25 6.86 14.80 24.03
C ARG A 25 8.30 14.30 23.93
N ALA A 26 8.83 13.72 24.99
CA ALA A 26 10.18 13.14 25.02
C ALA A 26 10.30 11.98 24.03
N ARG A 27 9.33 11.05 24.06
CA ARG A 27 9.25 9.95 23.09
C ARG A 27 9.18 10.46 21.67
N ARG A 28 8.33 11.47 21.40
CA ARG A 28 8.20 12.01 20.04
C ARG A 28 9.48 12.68 19.56
N LYS A 29 10.16 13.43 20.44
CA LYS A 29 11.45 14.05 20.12
C LYS A 29 12.52 12.98 19.82
N ALA A 30 12.58 11.91 20.61
CA ALA A 30 13.48 10.79 20.35
C ALA A 30 13.17 10.09 19.02
N LEU A 31 11.89 9.88 18.68
CA LEU A 31 11.47 9.34 17.38
C LEU A 31 11.84 10.29 16.24
N ASP A 32 11.62 11.61 16.39
CA ASP A 32 12.02 12.60 15.38
C ASP A 32 13.55 12.63 15.17
N GLU A 33 14.35 12.32 16.20
CA GLU A 33 15.81 12.21 16.12
C GLU A 33 16.29 10.89 15.45
N ILE A 34 15.59 9.78 15.71
CA ILE A 34 15.95 8.46 15.17
C ILE A 34 15.43 8.27 13.74
N GLU A 35 14.13 8.51 13.53
CA GLU A 35 13.41 8.25 12.27
C GLU A 35 13.36 9.48 11.35
N GLY A 36 13.71 10.65 11.89
CA GLY A 36 13.57 11.93 11.20
C GLY A 36 12.17 12.53 11.35
N SER A 37 12.06 13.84 11.07
CA SER A 37 10.76 14.52 11.10
C SER A 37 9.93 14.16 9.87
N TYR A 38 8.62 13.92 10.07
CA TYR A 38 7.63 13.75 8.99
C TYR A 38 7.76 14.78 7.87
N GLY A 39 8.11 16.03 8.20
CA GLY A 39 8.26 17.09 7.21
C GLY A 39 9.47 16.89 6.30
N LYS A 40 10.57 16.35 6.85
CA LYS A 40 11.80 16.06 6.10
C LYS A 40 11.59 14.94 5.09
N SER A 41 10.70 13.99 5.36
CA SER A 41 10.38 12.91 4.43
C SER A 41 9.86 13.39 3.07
N TYR A 42 9.18 14.54 3.02
CA TYR A 42 8.67 15.10 1.76
C TYR A 42 9.80 15.54 0.82
N SER A 43 10.91 16.06 1.34
CA SER A 43 12.03 16.48 0.50
C SER A 43 12.71 15.31 -0.23
N MET A 44 12.50 14.08 0.25
CA MET A 44 13.10 12.86 -0.28
C MET A 44 12.24 12.14 -1.31
N LEU A 45 10.99 12.58 -1.52
CA LEU A 45 10.04 11.89 -2.40
C LEU A 45 10.55 11.74 -3.83
N ARG A 46 11.29 12.73 -4.35
CA ARG A 46 11.88 12.63 -5.70
C ARG A 46 12.92 11.51 -5.76
N MET A 47 13.79 11.42 -4.76
CA MET A 47 14.81 10.37 -4.65
C MET A 47 14.15 9.00 -4.51
N TYR A 48 13.14 8.88 -3.66
CA TYR A 48 12.36 7.66 -3.49
C TYR A 48 11.69 7.20 -4.80
N ALA A 49 11.00 8.12 -5.49
CA ALA A 49 10.36 7.81 -6.76
C ALA A 49 11.36 7.41 -7.85
N ASN A 50 12.57 7.95 -7.82
CA ASN A 50 13.65 7.54 -8.72
C ASN A 50 14.17 6.14 -8.37
N GLU A 51 14.39 5.85 -7.09
CA GLU A 51 14.85 4.55 -6.64
C GLU A 51 13.82 3.45 -6.89
N ILE A 52 12.51 3.72 -6.81
CA ILE A 52 11.46 2.80 -7.27
C ILE A 52 11.68 2.45 -8.75
N ARG A 53 11.83 3.46 -9.61
CA ARG A 53 11.99 3.24 -11.06
C ARG A 53 13.29 2.51 -11.41
N LYS A 54 14.35 2.78 -10.66
CA LYS A 54 15.68 2.20 -10.84
C LYS A 54 15.75 0.75 -10.35
N SER A 55 15.30 0.48 -9.13
CA SER A 55 15.28 -0.87 -8.55
C SER A 55 14.24 -1.77 -9.22
N ASN A 56 13.12 -1.21 -9.66
CA ASN A 56 12.03 -1.95 -10.28
C ASN A 56 11.69 -1.39 -11.68
N PRO A 57 12.50 -1.69 -12.71
CA PRO A 57 12.33 -1.15 -14.06
C PRO A 57 10.93 -1.36 -14.64
N GLY A 58 10.33 -0.25 -15.08
CA GLY A 58 8.96 -0.18 -15.62
C GLY A 58 7.86 -0.08 -14.56
N SER A 59 8.22 0.09 -13.29
CA SER A 59 7.29 0.58 -12.26
C SER A 59 7.00 2.06 -12.44
N VAL A 60 5.85 2.51 -11.97
CA VAL A 60 5.36 3.88 -12.09
C VAL A 60 5.37 4.55 -10.72
N ALA A 61 5.91 5.76 -10.64
CA ALA A 61 5.98 6.55 -9.40
C ALA A 61 5.77 8.04 -9.71
N VAL A 62 4.52 8.47 -9.90
CA VAL A 62 4.19 9.85 -10.32
C VAL A 62 3.97 10.73 -9.11
N ILE A 63 4.63 11.87 -9.05
CA ILE A 63 4.45 12.89 -8.02
C ILE A 63 3.88 14.14 -8.66
N GLU A 64 2.82 14.67 -8.09
CA GLU A 64 2.28 16.00 -8.42
C GLU A 64 2.45 16.91 -7.20
N CYS A 65 2.79 18.16 -7.49
CA CYS A 65 3.00 19.19 -6.49
C CYS A 65 2.30 20.47 -6.94
N ASP A 66 1.87 21.27 -5.97
CA ASP A 66 1.37 22.61 -6.23
C ASP A 66 2.53 23.61 -6.11
N ARG A 67 2.65 24.52 -7.07
CA ARG A 67 3.65 25.60 -7.05
C ARG A 67 2.95 26.93 -7.28
N MET A 68 2.98 27.78 -6.24
CA MET A 68 2.36 29.12 -6.31
C MET A 68 3.14 30.05 -7.25
N HIS A 69 4.48 30.02 -7.20
CA HIS A 69 5.35 30.82 -8.05
C HIS A 69 6.62 30.05 -8.45
N PRO A 70 7.24 30.33 -9.62
CA PRO A 70 8.43 29.62 -10.09
C PRO A 70 9.61 29.60 -9.12
N ASN A 71 9.76 30.66 -8.30
CA ASN A 71 10.86 30.85 -7.36
C ASN A 71 10.59 30.28 -5.96
N VAL A 72 9.46 29.59 -5.76
CA VAL A 72 9.10 28.98 -4.49
C VAL A 72 9.14 27.47 -4.66
N ASP A 73 9.70 26.79 -3.66
CA ASP A 73 9.71 25.35 -3.59
C ASP A 73 8.29 24.77 -3.73
N PRO A 74 8.11 23.68 -4.49
CA PRO A 74 6.81 23.07 -4.70
C PRO A 74 6.31 22.37 -3.42
N THR A 75 5.01 22.46 -3.16
CA THR A 75 4.36 21.76 -2.05
C THR A 75 3.78 20.43 -2.52
N PHE A 76 3.99 19.38 -1.74
CA PHE A 76 3.41 18.07 -2.04
C PHE A 76 1.89 18.12 -2.18
N LYS A 77 1.37 17.53 -3.25
CA LYS A 77 -0.07 17.35 -3.47
C LYS A 77 -0.45 15.89 -3.40
N ARG A 78 0.16 15.05 -4.26
CA ARG A 78 -0.18 13.63 -4.40
C ARG A 78 0.94 12.81 -5.02
N MET A 79 0.94 11.51 -4.72
CA MET A 79 1.89 10.56 -5.30
C MET A 79 1.21 9.22 -5.60
N PHE A 80 1.35 8.75 -6.84
CA PHE A 80 0.89 7.44 -7.30
C PHE A 80 2.06 6.49 -7.46
N ILE A 81 1.92 5.25 -6.99
CA ILE A 81 2.93 4.19 -7.10
C ILE A 81 2.28 2.90 -7.60
N ALA A 82 2.91 2.27 -8.59
CA ALA A 82 2.56 0.93 -9.04
C ALA A 82 3.81 0.15 -9.46
N PHE A 83 4.03 -1.00 -8.86
CA PHE A 83 5.14 -1.88 -9.20
C PHE A 83 4.80 -2.74 -10.40
N LYS A 84 5.72 -2.80 -11.39
CA LYS A 84 5.52 -3.63 -12.58
C LYS A 84 5.28 -5.09 -12.24
N GLY A 85 5.95 -5.62 -11.23
CA GLY A 85 5.78 -6.99 -10.75
C GLY A 85 4.32 -7.28 -10.35
N LEU A 86 3.73 -6.39 -9.54
CA LEU A 86 2.35 -6.49 -9.08
C LEU A 86 1.34 -6.32 -10.21
N VAL A 87 1.54 -5.33 -11.07
CA VAL A 87 0.69 -5.10 -12.25
C VAL A 87 0.73 -6.29 -13.20
N LYS A 88 1.90 -6.90 -13.39
CA LYS A 88 2.06 -8.13 -14.18
C LYS A 88 1.31 -9.29 -13.52
N GLY A 89 1.47 -9.46 -12.21
CA GLY A 89 0.77 -10.50 -11.45
C GLY A 89 -0.75 -10.39 -11.59
N PHE A 90 -1.27 -9.18 -11.41
CA PHE A 90 -2.67 -8.84 -11.63
C PHE A 90 -3.16 -9.27 -13.03
N LYS A 91 -2.45 -8.87 -14.09
CA LYS A 91 -2.84 -9.18 -15.47
C LYS A 91 -2.79 -10.66 -15.81
N LEU A 92 -1.89 -11.42 -15.17
CA LEU A 92 -1.68 -12.82 -15.51
C LEU A 92 -2.68 -13.76 -14.85
N GLY A 93 -3.12 -13.47 -13.61
CA GLY A 93 -3.91 -14.46 -12.89
C GLY A 93 -4.79 -13.96 -11.77
N CYS A 94 -5.02 -12.65 -11.64
CA CYS A 94 -6.12 -12.17 -10.83
C CYS A 94 -7.44 -12.24 -11.59
N ARG A 95 -8.53 -12.26 -10.82
CA ARG A 95 -9.89 -12.14 -11.36
C ARG A 95 -10.03 -10.76 -12.02
N PRO A 96 -10.91 -10.59 -13.03
CA PRO A 96 -11.15 -9.30 -13.69
C PRO A 96 -11.98 -8.34 -12.82
N LEU A 97 -11.60 -8.22 -11.55
CA LEU A 97 -12.29 -7.53 -10.50
C LEU A 97 -11.25 -6.80 -9.66
N ILE A 98 -11.44 -5.49 -9.52
CA ILE A 98 -10.59 -4.64 -8.69
C ILE A 98 -11.43 -3.97 -7.61
N GLY A 99 -10.97 -4.10 -6.38
CA GLY A 99 -11.48 -3.36 -5.24
C GLY A 99 -10.64 -2.11 -5.05
N ILE A 100 -11.30 -1.00 -4.77
CA ILE A 100 -10.65 0.23 -4.36
C ILE A 100 -11.09 0.53 -2.94
N ASP A 101 -10.11 0.77 -2.07
CA ASP A 101 -10.37 1.17 -0.68
C ASP A 101 -9.51 2.38 -0.31
N GLY A 102 -10.02 3.20 0.60
CA GLY A 102 -9.43 4.45 1.05
C GLY A 102 -9.30 4.51 2.57
N CYS A 103 -8.12 4.88 3.07
CA CYS A 103 -7.92 5.11 4.49
C CYS A 103 -7.30 6.49 4.78
N ARG A 104 -7.85 7.18 5.78
CA ARG A 104 -7.35 8.50 6.18
C ARG A 104 -6.03 8.37 6.93
N LEU A 105 -5.03 9.15 6.50
CA LEU A 105 -3.72 9.14 7.12
C LEU A 105 -3.72 9.79 8.50
N LYS A 106 -3.06 9.12 9.44
CA LYS A 106 -2.82 9.60 10.79
C LYS A 106 -1.47 10.31 10.82
N GLY A 107 -1.51 11.62 10.97
CA GLY A 107 -0.29 12.42 11.05
C GLY A 107 -0.60 13.91 11.07
N PRO A 108 0.42 14.74 11.31
CA PRO A 108 0.26 16.19 11.35
C PRO A 108 -0.26 16.76 10.02
N TYR A 109 0.07 16.10 8.90
CA TYR A 109 -0.28 16.52 7.54
C TYR A 109 -1.61 15.94 7.01
N GLY A 110 -2.09 14.84 7.59
CA GLY A 110 -3.30 14.15 7.12
C GLY A 110 -3.13 13.57 5.70
N GLY A 111 -4.22 13.58 4.93
CA GLY A 111 -4.29 12.96 3.59
C GLY A 111 -5.10 11.67 3.58
N VAL A 112 -5.21 11.04 2.41
CA VAL A 112 -5.88 9.75 2.20
C VAL A 112 -4.97 8.85 1.38
N LEU A 113 -4.81 7.60 1.83
CA LEU A 113 -4.25 6.50 1.03
C LEU A 113 -5.40 5.84 0.29
N LEU A 114 -5.39 5.84 -1.04
CA LEU A 114 -6.22 4.94 -1.82
C LEU A 114 -5.38 3.78 -2.32
N SER A 115 -5.92 2.57 -2.25
CA SER A 115 -5.27 1.35 -2.70
C SER A 115 -6.19 0.60 -3.66
N VAL A 116 -5.60 0.08 -4.74
CA VAL A 116 -6.25 -0.92 -5.60
C VAL A 116 -5.80 -2.30 -5.15
N VAL A 117 -6.75 -3.16 -4.85
CA VAL A 117 -6.51 -4.58 -4.57
C VAL A 117 -7.26 -5.43 -5.59
N ALA A 118 -6.65 -6.54 -5.97
CA ALA A 118 -7.27 -7.55 -6.80
C ALA A 118 -7.32 -8.88 -6.04
N LEU A 119 -8.29 -9.72 -6.37
CA LEU A 119 -8.31 -11.09 -5.86
C LEU A 119 -7.57 -12.00 -6.82
N ASP A 120 -6.64 -12.77 -6.26
CA ASP A 120 -6.11 -13.92 -6.95
C ASP A 120 -7.12 -15.08 -6.98
N ARG A 121 -6.68 -16.22 -7.51
CA ARG A 121 -7.45 -17.47 -7.52
C ARG A 121 -7.93 -17.90 -6.13
N ASN A 122 -7.04 -17.84 -5.15
CA ASN A 122 -7.20 -18.40 -3.81
C ASN A 122 -7.86 -17.40 -2.83
N ASN A 123 -8.55 -16.38 -3.34
CA ASN A 123 -9.10 -15.26 -2.57
C ASN A 123 -8.03 -14.47 -1.78
N GLY A 124 -6.76 -14.59 -2.17
CA GLY A 124 -5.68 -13.75 -1.69
C GLY A 124 -5.78 -12.36 -2.29
N LEU A 125 -5.56 -11.35 -1.45
CA LEU A 125 -5.50 -9.96 -1.88
C LEU A 125 -4.12 -9.65 -2.46
N LEU A 126 -4.09 -9.22 -3.72
CA LEU A 126 -2.90 -8.68 -4.37
C LEU A 126 -3.04 -7.15 -4.47
N PRO A 127 -2.21 -6.37 -3.75
CA PRO A 127 -2.17 -4.93 -4.00
C PRO A 127 -1.62 -4.66 -5.40
N VAL A 128 -2.29 -3.80 -6.16
CA VAL A 128 -1.93 -3.48 -7.56
C VAL A 128 -1.27 -2.10 -7.66
N ALA A 129 -1.85 -1.11 -7.00
CA ALA A 129 -1.38 0.27 -7.02
C ALA A 129 -1.84 1.04 -5.78
N PHE A 130 -1.10 2.09 -5.45
CA PHE A 130 -1.34 2.95 -4.30
C PHE A 130 -1.28 4.41 -4.70
N VAL A 131 -2.04 5.26 -4.02
CA VAL A 131 -1.94 6.70 -4.16
C VAL A 131 -2.11 7.40 -2.82
N VAL A 132 -1.24 8.36 -2.53
CA VAL A 132 -1.44 9.36 -1.48
C VAL A 132 -2.06 10.58 -2.12
N VAL A 133 -3.21 11.01 -1.61
CA VAL A 133 -3.90 12.23 -2.06
C VAL A 133 -4.21 13.15 -0.90
N GLU A 134 -4.42 14.43 -1.22
CA GLU A 134 -4.79 15.44 -0.24
C GLU A 134 -6.18 15.17 0.35
N SER A 135 -7.14 14.68 -0.42
CA SER A 135 -8.50 14.35 0.04
C SER A 135 -9.23 13.46 -0.97
N GLU A 136 -10.38 12.90 -0.57
CA GLU A 136 -11.31 12.20 -1.47
C GLU A 136 -12.10 13.20 -2.34
N GLY A 137 -11.38 13.96 -3.16
CA GLY A 137 -11.93 14.93 -4.09
C GLY A 137 -11.98 14.41 -5.53
N ARG A 138 -12.82 15.02 -6.36
CA ARG A 138 -12.95 14.67 -7.80
C ARG A 138 -11.61 14.71 -8.54
N GLU A 139 -10.79 15.72 -8.28
CA GLU A 139 -9.46 15.85 -8.92
C GLU A 139 -8.51 14.73 -8.50
N SER A 140 -8.59 14.31 -7.24
CA SER A 140 -7.77 13.23 -6.68
C SER A 140 -8.16 11.87 -7.23
N TRP A 141 -9.47 11.60 -7.35
CA TRP A 141 -9.99 10.44 -8.05
C TRP A 141 -9.61 10.43 -9.53
N ALA A 142 -9.71 11.57 -10.22
CA ALA A 142 -9.31 11.67 -11.62
C ALA A 142 -7.82 11.36 -11.80
N PHE A 143 -6.96 11.93 -10.96
CA PHE A 143 -5.52 11.62 -10.98
C PHE A 143 -5.26 10.14 -10.75
N PHE A 144 -5.92 9.55 -9.76
CA PHE A 144 -5.76 8.13 -9.45
C PHE A 144 -6.21 7.22 -10.59
N LEU A 145 -7.43 7.40 -11.09
CA LEU A 145 -8.01 6.58 -12.16
C LEU A 145 -7.29 6.76 -13.49
N ASN A 146 -6.82 7.97 -13.80
CA ASN A 146 -5.99 8.22 -14.99
C ASN A 146 -4.68 7.43 -14.90
N ASN A 147 -3.93 7.52 -13.79
CA ASN A 147 -2.72 6.73 -13.62
C ASN A 147 -3.01 5.22 -13.61
N LEU A 148 -4.08 4.78 -12.95
CA LEU A 148 -4.50 3.38 -12.93
C LEU A 148 -4.79 2.85 -14.33
N SER A 149 -5.50 3.62 -15.16
CA SER A 149 -5.80 3.26 -16.55
C SER A 149 -4.53 3.09 -17.39
N THR A 150 -3.48 3.88 -17.13
CA THR A 150 -2.22 3.76 -17.87
C THR A 150 -1.47 2.47 -17.56
N ILE A 151 -1.53 2.01 -16.30
CA ILE A 151 -0.82 0.79 -15.88
C ILE A 151 -1.58 -0.48 -16.23
N ILE A 152 -2.91 -0.47 -16.14
CA ILE A 152 -3.75 -1.60 -16.57
C ILE A 152 -3.76 -1.66 -18.11
N GLY A 153 -3.71 -0.51 -18.78
CA GLY A 153 -3.70 -0.36 -20.23
C GLY A 153 -5.08 -0.57 -20.86
N SER A 154 -5.19 -0.31 -22.17
CA SER A 154 -6.38 -0.64 -23.00
C SER A 154 -6.51 -2.13 -23.32
N TYR A 155 -5.83 -3.00 -22.56
CA TYR A 155 -5.64 -4.42 -22.84
C TYR A 155 -6.89 -5.25 -22.48
N ALA A 156 -8.00 -4.91 -23.11
CA ALA A 156 -9.26 -5.63 -23.01
C ALA A 156 -9.85 -5.82 -24.41
N SER A 157 -9.19 -6.63 -25.24
CA SER A 157 -9.85 -7.16 -26.43
C SER A 157 -10.91 -8.22 -26.07
N ASN A 158 -11.02 -8.68 -24.81
CA ASN A 158 -12.04 -9.68 -24.42
C ASN A 158 -12.45 -9.77 -22.93
N ARG A 159 -11.97 -8.91 -22.02
CA ARG A 159 -12.36 -8.94 -20.59
C ARG A 159 -12.71 -7.55 -20.06
N LEU A 160 -13.97 -7.35 -19.68
CA LEU A 160 -14.42 -6.15 -18.97
C LEU A 160 -13.95 -6.22 -17.52
N TRP A 161 -13.38 -5.12 -17.01
CA TRP A 161 -12.97 -4.99 -15.62
C TRP A 161 -14.12 -4.42 -14.80
N ALA A 162 -14.48 -5.07 -13.70
CA ALA A 162 -15.44 -4.54 -12.75
C ALA A 162 -14.71 -3.79 -11.63
N PHE A 163 -15.16 -2.57 -11.35
CA PHE A 163 -14.72 -1.77 -10.20
C PHE A 163 -15.72 -1.99 -9.06
N MET A 164 -15.22 -2.31 -7.88
CA MET A 164 -16.03 -2.33 -6.66
C MET A 164 -15.47 -1.33 -5.65
N SER A 165 -16.37 -0.51 -5.13
CA SER A 165 -16.15 0.36 -3.98
C SER A 165 -17.09 -0.13 -2.89
N ASP A 166 -16.52 -0.48 -1.74
CA ASP A 166 -17.19 -0.98 -0.53
C ASP A 166 -17.79 -2.40 -0.61
N LYS A 167 -17.86 -3.05 0.56
CA LYS A 167 -17.77 -4.50 0.78
C LYS A 167 -18.97 -5.30 0.29
N GLU A 168 -18.75 -6.15 -0.72
CA GLU A 168 -19.16 -7.56 -0.75
C GLU A 168 -18.42 -8.27 -1.91
N TRP A 169 -17.69 -9.35 -1.59
CA TRP A 169 -16.85 -10.08 -2.54
C TRP A 169 -17.35 -11.51 -2.70
N GLU A 170 -18.37 -11.74 -3.52
CA GLU A 170 -18.80 -13.11 -3.82
C GLU A 170 -19.15 -13.30 -5.30
N ILE A 171 -18.11 -13.60 -6.09
CA ILE A 171 -18.30 -14.22 -7.41
C ILE A 171 -17.39 -15.45 -7.46
N SER A 172 -17.91 -16.59 -7.02
CA SER A 172 -17.24 -17.87 -7.25
C SER A 172 -17.50 -18.29 -8.70
N ALA A 173 -16.56 -18.01 -9.60
CA ALA A 173 -16.56 -18.55 -10.96
C ALA A 173 -16.18 -20.06 -10.99
N ILE A 174 -16.61 -20.81 -9.97
CA ILE A 174 -16.38 -22.24 -9.78
C ILE A 174 -17.70 -22.97 -10.11
N PRO A 175 -17.69 -24.06 -10.91
CA PRO A 175 -18.88 -24.86 -11.17
C PRO A 175 -19.50 -25.37 -9.87
N CYS A 176 -20.83 -25.29 -9.75
CA CYS A 176 -21.52 -25.81 -8.58
C CYS A 176 -21.40 -27.34 -8.49
N LYS A 177 -21.63 -27.91 -7.30
CA LYS A 177 -21.57 -29.36 -7.04
C LYS A 177 -22.29 -30.24 -8.09
N ASN A 178 -23.41 -29.75 -8.63
CA ASN A 178 -24.18 -30.45 -9.66
C ASN A 178 -23.50 -30.40 -11.03
N ALA A 179 -22.90 -29.26 -11.39
CA ALA A 179 -22.14 -29.12 -12.63
C ALA A 179 -20.86 -29.99 -12.60
N THR A 180 -20.15 -30.01 -11.47
CA THR A 180 -18.99 -30.89 -11.24
C THR A 180 -19.35 -32.37 -11.43
N ALA A 181 -20.47 -32.82 -10.86
CA ALA A 181 -20.94 -34.19 -11.00
C ALA A 181 -21.31 -34.54 -12.47
N ALA A 182 -21.93 -33.61 -13.20
CA ALA A 182 -22.28 -33.80 -14.60
C ALA A 182 -21.05 -33.88 -15.53
N ILE A 183 -20.01 -33.09 -15.28
CA ILE A 183 -18.74 -33.14 -16.00
C ILE A 183 -18.04 -34.48 -15.77
N ALA A 184 -17.97 -34.92 -14.51
CA ALA A 184 -17.40 -36.21 -14.13
C ALA A 184 -18.13 -37.38 -14.80
N TYR A 185 -19.46 -37.35 -14.83
CA TYR A 185 -20.28 -38.37 -15.49
C TYR A 185 -19.98 -38.48 -17.00
N LYS A 186 -19.75 -37.33 -17.66
CA LYS A 186 -19.39 -37.30 -19.09
C LYS A 186 -17.92 -37.65 -19.36
N ARG A 187 -17.12 -37.96 -18.34
CA ARG A 187 -15.66 -38.13 -18.44
C ARG A 187 -14.97 -36.90 -19.07
N GLY A 188 -15.55 -35.71 -18.91
CA GLY A 188 -14.96 -34.46 -19.38
C GLY A 188 -13.80 -34.04 -18.48
N ASN A 189 -12.84 -33.29 -19.04
CA ASN A 189 -11.79 -32.69 -18.23
C ASN A 189 -12.36 -31.47 -17.50
N PHE A 190 -12.10 -31.34 -16.19
CA PHE A 190 -12.59 -30.19 -15.43
C PHE A 190 -11.95 -28.87 -15.90
N GLU A 191 -10.72 -28.94 -16.43
CA GLU A 191 -9.97 -27.80 -16.95
C GLU A 191 -10.68 -27.08 -18.10
N ASP A 192 -11.52 -27.78 -18.88
CA ASP A 192 -12.30 -27.20 -19.96
C ASP A 192 -13.44 -26.29 -19.47
N TYR A 193 -13.78 -26.38 -18.16
CA TYR A 193 -14.90 -25.68 -17.53
C TYR A 193 -14.46 -24.67 -16.46
N TYR A 194 -13.16 -24.60 -16.14
CA TYR A 194 -12.61 -23.56 -15.29
C TYR A 194 -12.22 -22.34 -16.12
N ASP A 195 -12.43 -21.13 -15.59
CA ASP A 195 -11.76 -19.96 -16.15
C ASP A 195 -10.23 -20.14 -15.97
N VAL A 196 -9.44 -19.77 -16.98
CA VAL A 196 -7.96 -19.85 -16.97
C VAL A 196 -7.36 -19.21 -15.71
N ALA A 197 -8.04 -18.24 -15.10
CA ALA A 197 -7.67 -17.64 -13.82
C ALA A 197 -7.60 -18.66 -12.66
N PHE A 198 -8.21 -19.84 -12.78
CA PHE A 198 -8.21 -20.91 -11.76
C PHE A 198 -7.21 -22.04 -12.03
N MET A 199 -6.27 -21.89 -12.96
CA MET A 199 -5.20 -22.87 -13.16
C MET A 199 -4.02 -22.64 -12.20
N LYS A 200 -3.26 -23.70 -11.88
CA LYS A 200 -2.11 -23.62 -10.96
C LYS A 200 -1.01 -22.76 -11.55
N GLU A 201 -0.78 -22.91 -12.84
CA GLU A 201 0.20 -22.17 -13.64
C GLU A 201 -0.09 -20.67 -13.55
N THR A 202 -1.37 -20.31 -13.64
CA THR A 202 -1.86 -18.94 -13.52
C THR A 202 -1.61 -18.37 -12.12
N TYR A 203 -1.85 -19.15 -11.06
CA TYR A 203 -1.54 -18.73 -9.68
C TYR A 203 -0.05 -18.46 -9.46
N LEU A 204 0.81 -19.36 -9.94
CA LEU A 204 2.27 -19.18 -9.89
C LEU A 204 2.69 -17.97 -10.72
N ALA A 205 2.04 -17.73 -11.87
CA ALA A 205 2.29 -16.57 -12.71
C ALA A 205 1.89 -15.26 -12.01
N THR A 206 0.77 -15.21 -11.27
CA THR A 206 0.36 -14.06 -10.45
C THR A 206 1.46 -13.64 -9.48
N HIS A 207 2.11 -14.61 -8.84
CA HIS A 207 3.13 -14.36 -7.80
C HIS A 207 4.57 -14.37 -8.35
N SER A 208 4.75 -14.52 -9.66
CA SER A 208 6.07 -14.52 -10.30
C SER A 208 6.69 -13.12 -10.43
N GLY A 209 5.90 -12.08 -10.20
CA GLY A 209 6.35 -10.70 -10.26
C GLY A 209 7.24 -10.33 -9.08
N MET A 210 8.55 -10.33 -9.29
CA MET A 210 9.51 -9.87 -8.28
C MET A 210 9.39 -8.36 -8.07
N ILE A 211 9.27 -7.93 -6.81
CA ILE A 211 9.53 -6.56 -6.40
C ILE A 211 10.93 -6.55 -5.80
N HIS A 212 11.84 -5.83 -6.43
CA HIS A 212 13.17 -5.61 -5.89
C HIS A 212 13.11 -4.66 -4.70
N LEU A 213 13.91 -4.97 -3.68
CA LEU A 213 14.07 -4.12 -2.52
C LEU A 213 14.64 -2.76 -2.95
N ILE A 214 14.08 -1.70 -2.36
CA ILE A 214 14.61 -0.35 -2.47
C ILE A 214 15.71 -0.26 -1.41
N VAL A 215 16.90 0.15 -1.83
CA VAL A 215 18.05 0.30 -0.94
C VAL A 215 17.79 1.38 0.13
N ASP A 216 18.57 1.35 1.21
CA ASP A 216 18.48 2.34 2.29
C ASP A 216 18.61 3.78 1.77
N GLU A 217 17.88 4.70 2.39
CA GLU A 217 17.86 6.13 2.06
C GLU A 217 19.25 6.75 1.97
N LYS A 218 20.17 6.34 2.85
CA LYS A 218 21.54 6.87 2.88
C LYS A 218 22.35 6.53 1.63
N MET A 219 21.90 5.54 0.85
CA MET A 219 22.54 5.12 -0.40
C MET A 219 21.90 5.75 -1.64
N TRP A 220 20.85 6.54 -1.49
CA TRP A 220 20.15 7.16 -2.62
C TRP A 220 21.01 8.26 -3.24
N THR A 221 21.05 8.28 -4.57
CA THR A 221 21.74 9.36 -5.29
C THR A 221 20.96 10.65 -5.16
N ALA A 222 21.65 11.74 -4.80
CA ALA A 222 21.06 13.07 -4.82
C ALA A 222 20.53 13.40 -6.23
N ILE A 223 19.37 14.04 -6.28
CA ILE A 223 18.73 14.45 -7.53
C ILE A 223 18.66 15.98 -7.52
N ASP A 224 19.10 16.59 -8.61
CA ASP A 224 18.98 18.03 -8.81
C ASP A 224 17.51 18.42 -8.94
N GLY A 225 17.09 19.44 -8.20
CA GLY A 225 15.76 20.02 -8.29
C GLY A 225 15.25 20.58 -6.97
N ASP A 226 14.12 21.28 -7.06
CA ASP A 226 13.51 21.94 -5.90
C ASP A 226 13.02 20.92 -4.87
N LEU A 227 13.27 21.24 -3.60
CA LEU A 227 12.85 20.42 -2.47
C LEU A 227 11.34 20.46 -2.34
N ILE A 228 10.72 19.28 -2.24
CA ILE A 228 9.27 19.20 -2.05
C ILE A 228 8.95 19.52 -0.60
N GLN A 229 8.17 20.58 -0.39
CA GLN A 229 7.70 21.01 0.92
C GLN A 229 6.51 20.14 1.37
N PRO A 230 6.37 19.88 2.68
CA PRO A 230 5.20 19.18 3.20
C PRO A 230 3.92 20.00 2.98
N PRO A 231 2.75 19.36 2.87
CA PRO A 231 1.49 20.06 2.80
C PRO A 231 1.20 20.82 4.12
N PRO A 232 0.25 21.77 4.13
CA PRO A 232 -0.13 22.48 5.35
C PRO A 232 -0.56 21.52 6.46
N LEU A 233 -0.18 21.84 7.70
CA LEU A 233 -0.57 21.06 8.88
C LEU A 233 -2.11 21.05 9.02
N ARG A 234 -2.68 19.85 9.14
CA ARG A 234 -4.11 19.65 9.38
C ARG A 234 -4.44 19.36 10.84
N ARG A 235 -3.47 18.87 11.61
CA ARG A 235 -3.60 18.61 13.04
C ARG A 235 -2.46 19.26 13.78
N LEU A 236 -2.77 19.82 14.95
CA LEU A 236 -1.74 20.40 15.81
C LEU A 236 -0.75 19.30 16.25
N PRO A 237 0.54 19.61 16.33
CA PRO A 237 1.54 18.66 16.82
C PRO A 237 1.24 18.28 18.29
N GLY A 238 0.58 17.15 18.54
CA GLY A 238 0.23 16.70 19.90
C GLY A 238 -0.98 15.77 20.02
N SER A 239 -1.77 15.58 18.96
CA SER A 239 -2.86 14.60 18.95
C SER A 239 -2.31 13.16 18.96
N SER A 240 -3.00 12.23 19.61
CA SER A 240 -2.63 10.81 19.65
C SER A 240 -2.48 10.25 18.22
N VAL A 241 -1.25 9.90 17.85
CA VAL A 241 -0.94 9.21 16.60
C VAL A 241 -0.71 7.76 16.96
N SER A 242 -1.58 6.86 16.49
CA SER A 242 -1.27 5.42 16.55
C SER A 242 -0.12 5.14 15.59
N GLU A 243 0.78 4.22 15.95
CA GLU A 243 2.03 3.82 15.27
C GLU A 243 1.87 3.30 13.83
N SER A 244 0.72 3.49 13.20
CA SER A 244 0.33 2.87 11.93
C SER A 244 0.64 3.72 10.70
N CYS A 245 1.22 4.91 10.85
CA CYS A 245 1.61 5.76 9.70
C CYS A 245 3.11 5.70 9.45
N ILE A 246 3.60 4.48 9.33
CA ILE A 246 4.94 4.19 8.85
C ILE A 246 4.85 4.02 7.32
N TRP A 247 4.82 5.14 6.61
CA TRP A 247 4.76 5.13 5.14
C TRP A 247 6.08 4.73 4.46
N ILE A 248 7.16 4.56 5.23
CA ILE A 248 8.49 4.20 4.72
C ILE A 248 8.97 2.81 5.19
N SER A 249 8.51 2.25 6.32
CA SER A 249 8.92 0.87 6.71
C SER A 249 8.17 -0.26 6.01
N LEU A 250 7.15 0.00 5.19
CA LEU A 250 6.49 -1.05 4.41
C LEU A 250 7.40 -1.71 3.35
N GLN A 251 8.65 -1.23 3.18
CA GLN A 251 9.71 -1.97 2.50
C GLN A 251 11.05 -2.08 3.26
N ILE A 252 11.19 -1.51 4.46
CA ILE A 252 12.47 -1.58 5.21
C ILE A 252 12.65 -2.93 5.94
N ASN A 253 11.58 -3.66 6.29
CA ASN A 253 11.68 -4.92 7.05
C ASN A 253 10.96 -6.13 6.43
N GLY A 254 10.88 -6.24 5.10
CA GLY A 254 10.65 -7.54 4.46
C GLY A 254 9.23 -8.14 4.56
N GLY A 255 8.18 -7.34 4.70
CA GLY A 255 6.80 -7.81 4.62
C GLY A 255 5.83 -6.71 4.21
N ILE A 256 5.01 -6.96 3.20
CA ILE A 256 3.82 -6.14 2.93
C ILE A 256 2.81 -6.52 4.02
N ASP A 257 2.89 -5.86 5.17
CA ASP A 257 1.84 -5.98 6.18
C ASP A 257 0.84 -4.84 5.95
N CYS A 258 -0.21 -5.14 5.18
CA CYS A 258 -1.33 -4.23 4.96
C CYS A 258 -1.81 -3.74 6.33
N CYS A 259 -1.84 -2.42 6.49
CA CYS A 259 -2.32 -1.73 7.69
C CYS A 259 -3.47 -2.50 8.35
N SER A 260 -3.30 -2.84 9.63
CA SER A 260 -4.24 -3.64 10.43
C SER A 260 -5.68 -3.09 10.45
N SER A 261 -5.92 -1.85 10.02
CA SER A 261 -7.27 -1.30 9.82
C SER A 261 -8.00 -1.81 8.58
N VAL A 262 -7.30 -2.45 7.63
CA VAL A 262 -7.90 -3.16 6.48
C VAL A 262 -8.15 -4.65 6.83
N CYS A 263 -7.43 -5.18 7.82
CA CYS A 263 -7.46 -6.61 8.20
C CYS A 263 -8.10 -6.92 9.57
N SER A 264 -8.65 -5.94 10.28
CA SER A 264 -9.28 -6.22 11.58
C SER A 264 -10.74 -6.67 11.41
N GLU A 265 -10.97 -7.90 11.87
CA GLU A 265 -12.23 -8.62 12.10
C GLU A 265 -12.73 -9.50 10.92
N HIS A 266 -12.24 -10.75 10.93
CA HIS A 266 -12.88 -11.99 10.42
C HIS A 266 -12.20 -12.84 9.33
N TYR A 267 -10.96 -12.59 8.90
CA TYR A 267 -10.36 -13.46 7.87
C TYR A 267 -8.88 -13.74 8.10
N LEU A 268 -8.60 -14.78 8.90
CA LEU A 268 -7.57 -15.83 8.71
C LEU A 268 -7.33 -16.58 10.03
N PRO A 269 -7.55 -17.90 10.12
CA PRO A 269 -6.92 -18.70 11.16
C PRO A 269 -5.41 -18.78 10.87
N CYS A 270 -4.61 -18.51 11.90
CA CYS A 270 -3.18 -18.74 11.89
C CYS A 270 -2.89 -20.21 11.52
N LEU A 271 -2.22 -20.43 10.39
CA LEU A 271 -1.51 -21.69 10.17
C LEU A 271 -0.20 -21.60 10.95
N GLU A 272 -0.25 -22.04 12.20
CA GLU A 272 0.96 -22.40 12.94
C GLU A 272 1.60 -23.60 12.24
N SER A 273 2.89 -23.45 11.94
CA SER A 273 3.78 -24.54 11.57
C SER A 273 3.82 -25.59 12.67
N GLY A 274 3.30 -26.79 12.37
CA GLY A 274 3.43 -27.98 13.20
C GLY A 274 3.77 -29.19 12.34
N SER A 275 4.98 -29.70 12.56
CA SER A 275 5.62 -30.89 12.01
C SER A 275 4.78 -32.17 12.01
N LEU A 276 4.62 -32.79 10.83
CA LEU A 276 4.94 -34.19 10.42
C LEU A 276 4.18 -34.55 9.13
#